data_AF-A0A0L0SEL0-F1
#
_entry.id   AF-A0A0L0SEL0-F1
#
_cell.length_a   1.000
_cell.length_b   1.000
_cell.length_c   1.000
_cell.angle_alpha   90.00
_cell.angle_beta   90.00
_cell.angle_gamma   90.00
#
_symmetry.space_group_name_H-M   'P 1'
#
loop_
_entity.id
_entity.type
_entity.pdbx_description
1 polymer ?
#
loop_
_entity_poly.entity_id
_entity_poly.type
_entity_poly.pdbx_seq_one_letter_code
_entity_poly.pdbx_strand_id
1 'polypeptide(L)'
;MAALPLTQLKALRMLLHLVEVDHDACRRLVAAFPVSVMALSVWLAALTRDSEPGARLIWCGLPLATNELVARLEPSIEWMGELPIAPTLRRLQLDAWDELENRDPSLTDLSLDRMPDVSLQSMPHYCGPTAFHALASRMPPRLTTLSFRHCRVTDAHLDLLAGKWPPNLRKLDLFDNEIFQTKQALSKVPRPQWKPGSIGDHPYLSDLAASAWVRTLPKSLEELVV
;
A
#
# COMPACT_ATOMS: atom_id res chain seq x y z
N MET A 1 -30.51 13.90 13.92
CA MET A 1 -29.08 13.64 14.17
C MET A 1 -28.39 14.99 14.30
N ALA A 2 -27.72 15.27 15.43
CA ALA A 2 -26.95 16.48 15.59
C ALA A 2 -25.71 16.41 14.68
N ALA A 3 -25.47 17.45 13.88
CA ALA A 3 -24.26 17.55 13.07
C ALA A 3 -23.05 17.65 13.99
N LEU A 4 -22.04 16.82 13.77
CA LEU A 4 -20.77 16.95 14.48
C LEU A 4 -20.20 18.36 14.21
N PRO A 5 -19.54 19.01 15.18
CA PRO A 5 -18.84 20.27 14.94
C PRO A 5 -17.55 19.97 14.14
N LEU A 6 -17.69 19.82 12.83
CA LEU A 6 -16.70 19.23 11.93
C LEU A 6 -15.56 20.17 11.51
N THR A 7 -15.64 21.48 11.81
CA THR A 7 -14.67 22.47 11.32
C THR A 7 -13.28 22.39 11.97
N GLN A 8 -13.09 21.56 13.00
CA GLN A 8 -11.82 21.41 13.71
C GLN A 8 -11.32 19.97 13.83
N LEU A 9 -11.97 19.00 13.15
CA LEU A 9 -11.58 17.61 13.28
C LEU A 9 -10.25 17.34 12.55
N LYS A 10 -9.17 17.18 13.31
CA LYS A 10 -7.84 16.89 12.75
C LYS A 10 -7.70 15.45 12.23
N ALA A 11 -8.33 14.50 12.92
CA ALA A 11 -8.23 13.09 12.59
C ALA A 11 -9.60 12.41 12.66
N LEU A 12 -9.88 11.55 11.69
CA LEU A 12 -11.06 10.69 11.66
C LEU A 12 -10.61 9.24 11.62
N ARG A 13 -11.15 8.43 12.53
CA ARG A 13 -10.92 6.98 12.58
C ARG A 13 -12.26 6.26 12.52
N MET A 14 -12.40 5.32 11.60
CA MET A 14 -13.66 4.61 11.38
C MET A 14 -13.41 3.13 11.21
N LEU A 15 -14.27 2.34 11.84
CA LEU A 15 -14.39 0.90 11.64
C LEU A 15 -15.83 0.64 11.21
N LEU A 16 -16.02 0.15 10.00
CA LEU A 16 -17.32 -0.01 9.37
C LEU A 16 -17.44 -1.45 8.88
N HIS A 17 -18.35 -2.20 9.50
CA HIS A 17 -18.73 -3.54 9.06
C HIS A 17 -20.13 -3.47 8.44
N LEU A 18 -20.22 -3.76 7.15
CA LEU A 18 -21.47 -3.75 6.39
C LEU A 18 -21.91 -5.19 6.14
N VAL A 19 -23.04 -5.57 6.73
CA VAL A 19 -23.67 -6.90 6.56
C VAL A 19 -24.92 -6.76 5.70
N GLU A 20 -25.83 -5.88 6.13
CA GLU A 20 -27.04 -5.46 5.42
C GLU A 20 -26.97 -3.94 5.23
N VAL A 21 -27.09 -3.48 3.99
CA VAL A 21 -26.84 -2.07 3.65
C VAL A 21 -28.15 -1.31 3.43
N ASP A 22 -28.47 -0.44 4.40
CA ASP A 22 -29.34 0.71 4.17
C ASP A 22 -28.54 1.79 3.42
N HIS A 23 -28.79 1.91 2.11
CA HIS A 23 -28.13 2.88 1.25
C HIS A 23 -28.40 4.33 1.69
N ASP A 24 -29.56 4.62 2.27
CA ASP A 24 -29.86 5.93 2.80
C ASP A 24 -29.09 6.21 4.09
N ALA A 25 -28.82 5.19 4.92
CA ALA A 25 -27.91 5.32 6.06
C ALA A 25 -26.48 5.64 5.58
N CYS A 26 -25.98 4.95 4.56
CA CYS A 26 -24.68 5.25 3.96
C CYS A 26 -24.62 6.69 3.43
N ARG A 27 -25.67 7.17 2.73
CA ARG A 27 -25.75 8.56 2.25
C ARG A 27 -25.75 9.57 3.39
N ARG A 28 -26.52 9.32 4.45
CA ARG A 28 -26.55 10.18 5.64
C ARG A 28 -25.18 10.21 6.34
N LEU A 29 -24.49 9.07 6.40
CA LEU A 29 -23.14 8.99 6.96
C LEU A 29 -22.14 9.80 6.13
N VAL A 30 -22.14 9.64 4.80
CA VAL A 30 -21.29 10.41 3.89
C VAL A 30 -21.58 11.91 3.99
N ALA A 31 -22.86 12.30 4.02
CA ALA A 31 -23.25 13.70 4.18
C ALA A 31 -22.83 14.29 5.55
N ALA A 32 -22.57 13.45 6.54
CA ALA A 32 -22.09 13.85 7.86
C ALA A 32 -20.55 13.86 7.96
N PHE A 33 -19.82 13.46 6.92
CA PHE A 33 -18.37 13.53 6.92
C PHE A 33 -17.86 14.96 6.80
N PRO A 34 -16.72 15.30 7.46
CA PRO A 34 -16.04 16.55 7.17
C PRO A 34 -15.55 16.55 5.72
N VAL A 35 -15.42 17.74 5.12
CA VAL A 35 -14.86 17.88 3.77
C VAL A 35 -13.41 17.39 3.71
N SER A 36 -12.62 17.68 4.75
CA SER A 36 -11.22 17.26 4.84
C SER A 36 -10.77 16.99 6.27
N VAL A 37 -9.73 16.17 6.41
CA VAL A 37 -9.04 15.89 7.67
C VAL A 37 -7.52 15.85 7.44
N MET A 38 -6.73 16.02 8.50
CA MET A 38 -5.27 15.81 8.40
C MET A 38 -4.94 14.32 8.29
N ALA A 39 -5.56 13.49 9.13
CA ALA A 39 -5.36 12.06 9.14
C ALA A 39 -6.69 11.31 9.03
N LEU A 40 -6.79 10.41 8.06
CA LEU A 40 -7.93 9.51 7.89
C LEU A 40 -7.47 8.07 8.10
N SER A 41 -8.12 7.36 9.02
CA SER A 41 -7.98 5.92 9.15
C SER A 41 -9.35 5.27 8.98
N VAL A 42 -9.47 4.39 8.00
CA VAL A 42 -10.73 3.69 7.72
C VAL A 42 -10.46 2.20 7.60
N TRP A 43 -11.26 1.39 8.29
CA TRP A 43 -11.39 -0.02 8.02
C TRP A 43 -12.82 -0.26 7.56
N LEU A 44 -12.96 -0.68 6.31
CA LEU A 44 -14.24 -0.90 5.66
C LEU A 44 -14.33 -2.35 5.20
N ALA A 45 -15.24 -3.09 5.82
CA ALA A 45 -15.51 -4.48 5.52
C ALA A 45 -16.93 -4.63 4.94
N ALA A 46 -17.01 -5.04 3.68
CA ALA A 46 -18.24 -5.38 2.96
C ALA A 46 -18.40 -6.90 2.95
N LEU A 47 -19.12 -7.45 3.94
CA LEU A 47 -19.13 -8.89 4.20
C LEU A 47 -20.00 -9.68 3.20
N THR A 48 -20.78 -8.99 2.38
CA THR A 48 -21.66 -9.59 1.36
C THR A 48 -21.56 -8.81 0.05
N ARG A 49 -21.83 -9.47 -1.09
CA ARG A 49 -21.89 -8.78 -2.40
C ARG A 49 -22.93 -7.66 -2.42
N ASP A 50 -24.05 -7.86 -1.73
CA ASP A 50 -25.11 -6.86 -1.61
C ASP A 50 -24.68 -5.62 -0.81
N SER A 51 -23.62 -5.75 0.00
CA SER A 51 -23.06 -4.63 0.76
C SER A 51 -22.05 -3.78 -0.01
N GLU A 52 -21.53 -4.27 -1.15
CA GLU A 52 -20.51 -3.58 -1.95
C GLU A 52 -20.95 -2.18 -2.44
N PRO A 53 -22.19 -1.95 -2.94
CA PRO A 53 -22.58 -0.62 -3.39
C PRO A 53 -22.63 0.41 -2.25
N GLY A 54 -23.06 0.00 -1.05
CA GLY A 54 -23.06 0.84 0.13
C GLY A 54 -21.66 1.14 0.64
N ALA A 55 -20.82 0.12 0.64
CA ALA A 55 -19.40 0.28 0.90
C ALA A 55 -18.86 1.34 -0.06
N ARG A 56 -19.05 1.16 -1.38
CA ARG A 56 -18.61 2.08 -2.45
C ARG A 56 -19.02 3.50 -2.24
N LEU A 57 -20.28 3.69 -1.88
CA LEU A 57 -20.79 5.01 -1.56
C LEU A 57 -20.02 5.66 -0.40
N ILE A 58 -19.70 4.92 0.66
CA ILE A 58 -18.92 5.43 1.79
C ILE A 58 -17.50 5.80 1.37
N TRP A 59 -16.83 4.93 0.61
CA TRP A 59 -15.45 5.15 0.17
C TRP A 59 -15.28 6.36 -0.74
N CYS A 60 -16.15 6.51 -1.74
CA CYS A 60 -16.16 7.68 -2.61
C CYS A 60 -16.52 8.96 -1.84
N GLY A 61 -17.26 8.81 -0.74
CA GLY A 61 -17.68 9.89 0.13
C GLY A 61 -16.67 10.26 1.21
N LEU A 62 -15.57 9.53 1.37
CA LEU A 62 -14.61 9.76 2.45
C LEU A 62 -14.06 11.19 2.42
N PRO A 63 -13.76 11.79 3.59
CA PRO A 63 -13.08 13.07 3.65
C PRO A 63 -11.77 13.06 2.89
N LEU A 64 -11.43 14.21 2.31
CA LEU A 64 -10.12 14.41 1.71
C LEU A 64 -9.02 14.37 2.79
N ALA A 65 -8.17 13.34 2.75
CA ALA A 65 -7.04 13.19 3.65
C ALA A 65 -5.86 14.04 3.18
N THR A 66 -5.40 14.98 4.03
CA THR A 66 -4.39 15.98 3.62
C THR A 66 -2.96 15.63 4.04
N ASN A 67 -2.74 14.75 5.02
CA ASN A 67 -1.40 14.37 5.47
C ASN A 67 -1.20 12.85 5.55
N GLU A 68 -2.16 12.11 6.12
CA GLU A 68 -2.06 10.67 6.30
C GLU A 68 -3.38 9.97 5.94
N LEU A 69 -3.28 8.88 5.19
CA LEU A 69 -4.38 8.00 4.84
C LEU A 69 -3.99 6.56 5.13
N VAL A 70 -4.73 5.91 6.03
CA VAL A 70 -4.61 4.50 6.34
C VAL A 70 -5.95 3.85 6.01
N ALA A 71 -5.99 3.01 4.99
CA ALA A 71 -7.20 2.31 4.60
C ALA A 71 -7.01 0.80 4.65
N ARG A 72 -7.93 0.11 5.33
CA ARG A 72 -8.07 -1.34 5.29
C ARG A 72 -9.38 -1.71 4.60
N LEU A 73 -9.32 -2.57 3.60
CA LEU A 73 -10.43 -2.97 2.75
C LEU A 73 -10.66 -4.49 2.80
N GLU A 74 -11.92 -4.90 2.89
CA GLU A 74 -12.38 -6.28 2.71
C GLU A 74 -13.70 -6.24 1.89
N PRO A 75 -13.91 -7.01 0.80
CA PRO A 75 -12.96 -7.65 -0.10
C PRO A 75 -12.96 -7.04 -1.53
N SER A 76 -13.94 -6.23 -1.92
CA SER A 76 -13.92 -5.62 -3.27
C SER A 76 -12.87 -4.51 -3.34
N ILE A 77 -12.11 -4.43 -4.44
CA ILE A 77 -10.95 -3.52 -4.57
C ILE A 77 -11.02 -2.61 -5.83
N GLU A 78 -12.08 -2.76 -6.64
CA GLU A 78 -12.26 -2.04 -7.92
C GLU A 78 -12.30 -0.51 -7.80
N TRP A 79 -12.81 -0.02 -6.69
CA TRP A 79 -12.92 1.38 -6.30
C TRP A 79 -11.65 2.03 -5.74
N MET A 80 -10.50 1.35 -5.64
CA MET A 80 -9.31 2.00 -5.06
C MET A 80 -8.82 3.20 -5.88
N GLY A 81 -9.01 3.19 -7.20
CA GLY A 81 -8.73 4.38 -8.03
C GLY A 81 -9.57 5.61 -7.67
N GLU A 82 -10.66 5.43 -6.90
CA GLU A 82 -11.58 6.49 -6.47
C GLU A 82 -11.20 7.09 -5.10
N LEU A 83 -10.04 6.73 -4.54
CA LEU A 83 -9.53 7.25 -3.28
C LEU A 83 -9.40 8.79 -3.32
N PRO A 84 -10.05 9.54 -2.39
CA PRO A 84 -9.92 10.98 -2.32
C PRO A 84 -8.58 11.36 -1.69
N ILE A 85 -7.54 11.43 -2.52
CA ILE A 85 -6.17 11.74 -2.09
C ILE A 85 -5.85 13.21 -2.36
N ALA A 86 -5.49 13.96 -1.31
CA ALA A 86 -5.03 15.33 -1.49
C ALA A 86 -3.62 15.38 -2.10
N PRO A 87 -3.28 16.42 -2.89
CA PRO A 87 -1.91 16.66 -3.36
C PRO A 87 -0.88 16.87 -2.24
N THR A 88 -1.34 17.11 -1.01
CA THR A 88 -0.51 17.30 0.19
C THR A 88 -0.28 16.01 0.97
N LEU A 89 -0.93 14.89 0.61
CA LEU A 89 -0.81 13.62 1.31
C LEU A 89 0.65 13.18 1.38
N ARG A 90 1.12 12.89 2.59
CA ARG A 90 2.50 12.49 2.86
C ARG A 90 2.64 11.00 3.08
N ARG A 91 1.60 10.36 3.61
CA ARG A 91 1.63 8.93 3.91
C ARG A 91 0.37 8.25 3.42
N LEU A 92 0.56 7.20 2.64
CA LEU A 92 -0.49 6.31 2.16
C LEU A 92 -0.18 4.90 2.63
N GLN A 93 -1.09 4.33 3.41
CA GLN A 93 -1.04 2.92 3.81
C GLN A 93 -2.34 2.25 3.38
N LEU A 94 -2.24 1.28 2.48
CA LEU A 94 -3.34 0.45 2.02
C LEU A 94 -3.10 -0.98 2.49
N ASP A 95 -4.14 -1.60 3.03
CA ASP A 95 -4.14 -2.97 3.52
C ASP A 95 -5.39 -3.67 2.99
N ALA A 96 -5.25 -4.82 2.36
CA ALA A 96 -6.38 -5.62 1.89
C ALA A 96 -6.28 -7.03 2.46
N TRP A 97 -7.33 -7.52 3.10
CA TRP A 97 -7.33 -8.89 3.63
C TRP A 97 -8.19 -9.78 2.75
N ASP A 98 -7.75 -10.06 1.52
CA ASP A 98 -8.33 -11.19 0.79
C ASP A 98 -7.43 -11.72 -0.34
N GLU A 99 -7.48 -13.03 -0.54
CA GLU A 99 -6.87 -13.76 -1.66
C GLU A 99 -7.83 -13.79 -2.86
N LEU A 100 -8.49 -12.67 -3.16
CA LEU A 100 -9.50 -12.62 -4.22
C LEU A 100 -8.88 -12.89 -5.58
N GLU A 101 -8.95 -14.15 -6.00
CA GLU A 101 -8.44 -14.64 -7.25
C GLU A 101 -9.05 -13.86 -8.44
N ASN A 102 -8.18 -13.40 -9.34
CA ASN A 102 -8.47 -13.06 -10.74
C ASN A 102 -8.89 -11.63 -11.11
N ARG A 103 -8.45 -10.59 -10.40
CA ARG A 103 -8.49 -9.23 -10.98
C ARG A 103 -7.11 -8.59 -10.92
N ASP A 104 -6.73 -7.87 -11.97
CA ASP A 104 -5.48 -7.10 -12.10
C ASP A 104 -5.78 -5.60 -11.98
N PRO A 105 -6.26 -5.11 -10.82
CA PRO A 105 -6.39 -3.69 -10.60
C PRO A 105 -4.98 -3.09 -10.48
N SER A 106 -4.71 -2.13 -11.34
CA SER A 106 -3.36 -1.59 -11.51
C SER A 106 -3.10 -0.43 -10.56
N LEU A 107 -1.91 -0.40 -9.93
CA LEU A 107 -1.42 0.76 -9.16
C LEU A 107 -1.29 2.05 -9.99
N THR A 108 -1.46 1.98 -11.32
CA THR A 108 -1.45 3.12 -12.24
C THR A 108 -2.40 4.24 -11.82
N ASP A 109 -3.50 3.89 -11.16
CA ASP A 109 -4.59 4.80 -10.86
C ASP A 109 -4.27 5.69 -9.65
N LEU A 110 -3.30 5.29 -8.83
CA LEU A 110 -2.83 6.08 -7.71
C LEU A 110 -1.80 7.10 -8.18
N SER A 111 -2.08 8.39 -7.98
CA SER A 111 -1.10 9.46 -8.25
C SER A 111 -0.06 9.51 -7.12
N LEU A 112 0.94 8.63 -7.19
CA LEU A 112 1.98 8.50 -6.17
C LEU A 112 3.08 9.58 -6.25
N ASP A 113 3.10 10.40 -7.31
CA ASP A 113 4.22 11.29 -7.70
C ASP A 113 4.74 12.23 -6.59
N ARG A 114 3.93 12.49 -5.55
CA ARG A 114 4.25 13.42 -4.45
C ARG A 114 4.39 12.76 -3.07
N MET A 115 4.16 11.45 -2.98
CA MET A 115 4.09 10.76 -1.68
C MET A 115 5.48 10.28 -1.23
N PRO A 116 5.98 10.74 -0.06
CA PRO A 116 7.22 10.24 0.50
C PRO A 116 7.09 8.86 1.16
N ASP A 117 5.90 8.47 1.62
CA ASP A 117 5.69 7.19 2.32
C ASP A 117 4.50 6.44 1.72
N VAL A 118 4.78 5.28 1.12
CA VAL A 118 3.78 4.40 0.50
C VAL A 118 3.95 2.99 1.06
N SER A 119 2.89 2.46 1.65
CA SER A 119 2.83 1.09 2.15
C SER A 119 1.60 0.37 1.60
N LEU A 120 1.84 -0.73 0.90
CA LEU A 120 0.84 -1.67 0.42
C LEU A 120 1.04 -2.96 1.20
N GLN A 121 0.00 -3.45 1.87
CA GLN A 121 0.08 -4.61 2.75
C GLN A 121 -1.01 -5.62 2.37
N SER A 122 -0.64 -6.89 2.24
CA SER A 122 -1.57 -7.97 1.94
C SER A 122 -2.33 -7.77 0.61
N MET A 123 -1.71 -7.12 -0.38
CA MET A 123 -2.34 -6.80 -1.67
C MET A 123 -1.69 -7.56 -2.84
N PRO A 124 -1.73 -8.91 -2.88
CA PRO A 124 -1.01 -9.68 -3.89
C PRO A 124 -1.45 -9.36 -5.33
N HIS A 125 -2.73 -9.09 -5.53
CA HIS A 125 -3.31 -8.79 -6.85
C HIS A 125 -2.94 -7.40 -7.39
N TYR A 126 -2.47 -6.49 -6.53
CA TYR A 126 -1.99 -5.16 -6.92
C TYR A 126 -0.50 -5.10 -7.23
N CYS A 127 0.19 -6.21 -7.00
CA CYS A 127 1.63 -6.31 -7.09
C CYS A 127 2.06 -7.20 -8.26
N GLY A 128 1.21 -7.30 -9.29
CA GLY A 128 1.52 -8.02 -10.53
C GLY A 128 2.51 -7.28 -11.44
N PRO A 129 2.99 -7.93 -12.53
CA PRO A 129 3.98 -7.36 -13.43
C PRO A 129 3.55 -6.01 -14.03
N THR A 130 2.28 -5.84 -14.40
CA THR A 130 1.71 -4.59 -14.92
C THR A 130 1.88 -3.43 -13.93
N ALA A 131 1.58 -3.69 -12.66
CA ALA A 131 1.71 -2.71 -11.59
C ALA A 131 3.18 -2.31 -11.35
N PHE A 132 4.11 -3.27 -11.38
CA PHE A 132 5.54 -2.99 -11.26
C PHE A 132 6.11 -2.22 -12.46
N HIS A 133 5.65 -2.50 -13.68
CA HIS A 133 6.00 -1.69 -14.86
C HIS A 133 5.50 -0.24 -14.75
N ALA A 134 4.27 -0.07 -14.28
CA ALA A 134 3.70 1.25 -14.04
C ALA A 134 4.48 2.01 -12.96
N LEU A 135 4.78 1.33 -11.85
CA LEU A 135 5.58 1.88 -10.77
C LEU A 135 7.01 2.24 -11.24
N ALA A 136 7.66 1.40 -12.03
CA ALA A 136 8.97 1.69 -12.61
C ALA A 136 8.94 2.95 -13.49
N SER A 137 7.86 3.14 -14.25
CA SER A 137 7.68 4.27 -15.16
C SER A 137 7.34 5.57 -14.43
N ARG A 138 6.71 5.48 -13.26
CA ARG A 138 6.20 6.61 -12.47
C ARG A 138 6.70 6.60 -11.02
N MET A 139 7.92 6.12 -10.81
CA MET A 139 8.48 6.00 -9.47
C MET A 139 8.52 7.39 -8.81
N PRO A 140 7.88 7.59 -7.65
CA PRO A 140 7.82 8.91 -7.04
C PRO A 140 9.21 9.40 -6.65
N PRO A 141 9.68 10.56 -7.16
CA PRO A 141 11.06 11.03 -6.92
C PRO A 141 11.34 11.40 -5.46
N ARG A 142 10.27 11.61 -4.67
CA ARG A 142 10.34 11.98 -3.25
C ARG A 142 10.13 10.80 -2.30
N LEU A 143 9.96 9.59 -2.82
CA LEU A 143 9.71 8.41 -2.00
C LEU A 143 10.92 8.14 -1.09
N THR A 144 10.66 8.11 0.22
CA THR A 144 11.62 7.76 1.27
C THR A 144 11.35 6.39 1.88
N THR A 145 10.09 5.95 1.86
CA THR A 145 9.66 4.66 2.37
C THR A 145 8.76 3.97 1.36
N LEU A 146 9.08 2.72 1.04
CA LEU A 146 8.25 1.85 0.21
C LEU A 146 8.07 0.50 0.90
N SER A 147 6.83 0.03 0.98
CA SER A 147 6.50 -1.23 1.63
C SER A 147 5.50 -2.02 0.78
N PHE A 148 5.78 -3.32 0.60
CA PHE A 148 4.96 -4.31 -0.11
C PHE A 148 4.77 -5.56 0.75
N ARG A 149 4.40 -5.44 2.03
CA ARG A 149 4.33 -6.63 2.90
C ARG A 149 3.23 -7.58 2.46
N HIS A 150 3.48 -8.89 2.48
CA HIS A 150 2.45 -9.90 2.12
C HIS A 150 1.85 -9.68 0.71
N CYS A 151 2.63 -9.17 -0.23
CA CYS A 151 2.13 -8.82 -1.57
C CYS A 151 2.54 -9.84 -2.64
N ARG A 152 3.04 -11.03 -2.27
CA ARG A 152 3.56 -12.06 -3.20
C ARG A 152 4.55 -11.49 -4.23
N VAL A 153 5.37 -10.53 -3.80
CA VAL A 153 6.42 -9.93 -4.63
C VAL A 153 7.53 -10.95 -4.86
N THR A 154 8.05 -11.04 -6.08
CA THR A 154 9.14 -11.93 -6.46
C THR A 154 10.36 -11.13 -6.90
N ASP A 155 11.52 -11.78 -7.05
CA ASP A 155 12.70 -11.14 -7.65
C ASP A 155 12.41 -10.58 -9.05
N ALA A 156 11.61 -11.29 -9.85
CA ALA A 156 11.24 -10.84 -11.20
C ALA A 156 10.44 -9.53 -11.16
N HIS A 157 9.55 -9.35 -10.18
CA HIS A 157 8.84 -8.09 -9.99
C HIS A 157 9.81 -6.96 -9.64
N LEU A 158 10.73 -7.19 -8.71
CA LEU A 158 11.69 -6.18 -8.27
C LEU A 158 12.73 -5.83 -9.36
N ASP A 159 13.11 -6.78 -10.21
CA ASP A 159 14.02 -6.54 -11.33
C ASP A 159 13.43 -5.55 -12.35
N LEU A 160 12.09 -5.43 -12.43
CA LEU A 160 11.44 -4.37 -13.22
C LEU A 160 11.73 -2.96 -12.67
N LEU A 161 12.06 -2.85 -11.38
CA LEU A 161 12.45 -1.60 -10.71
C LEU A 161 13.96 -1.36 -10.75
N ALA A 162 14.75 -2.28 -11.31
CA ALA A 162 16.21 -2.17 -11.32
C ALA A 162 16.66 -0.88 -12.03
N GLY A 163 17.45 -0.07 -11.32
CA GLY A 163 17.91 1.24 -11.80
C GLY A 163 16.84 2.33 -11.84
N LYS A 164 15.63 2.06 -11.31
CA LYS A 164 14.52 3.02 -11.23
C LYS A 164 14.18 3.43 -9.80
N TRP A 165 14.92 2.92 -8.81
CA TRP A 165 14.72 3.28 -7.41
C TRP A 165 14.86 4.79 -7.19
N PRO A 166 14.03 5.40 -6.33
CA PRO A 166 14.15 6.80 -6.00
C PRO A 166 15.47 7.06 -5.27
N PRO A 167 16.20 8.14 -5.60
CA PRO A 167 17.50 8.43 -4.97
C PRO A 167 17.41 8.74 -3.48
N ASN A 168 16.20 9.00 -2.96
CA ASN A 168 15.93 9.32 -1.56
C ASN A 168 15.34 8.16 -0.75
N LEU A 169 15.21 6.96 -1.34
CA LEU A 169 14.62 5.81 -0.66
C LEU A 169 15.52 5.37 0.51
N ARG A 170 15.00 5.47 1.72
CA ARG A 170 15.69 5.08 2.96
C ARG A 170 15.21 3.74 3.49
N LYS A 171 13.94 3.40 3.27
CA LYS A 171 13.35 2.15 3.74
C LYS A 171 12.66 1.41 2.61
N LEU A 172 13.02 0.15 2.43
CA LEU A 172 12.33 -0.81 1.57
C LEU A 172 11.89 -2.01 2.42
N ASP A 173 10.58 -2.25 2.46
CA ASP A 173 10.00 -3.31 3.28
C ASP A 173 9.25 -4.33 2.42
N LEU A 174 9.85 -5.51 2.30
CA LEU A 174 9.41 -6.65 1.51
C LEU A 174 9.08 -7.84 2.43
N PHE A 175 8.74 -7.60 3.70
CA PHE A 175 8.47 -8.67 4.64
C PHE A 175 7.40 -9.64 4.14
N ASP A 176 7.75 -10.94 4.19
CA ASP A 176 6.88 -12.06 3.84
C ASP A 176 6.31 -11.92 2.42
N ASN A 177 7.25 -11.96 1.47
CA ASN A 177 7.03 -12.04 0.04
C ASN A 177 7.73 -13.28 -0.53
N GLU A 178 7.56 -13.50 -1.83
CA GLU A 178 8.12 -14.64 -2.56
C GLU A 178 9.49 -14.32 -3.19
N ILE A 179 10.29 -13.51 -2.49
CA ILE A 179 11.65 -13.16 -2.88
C ILE A 179 12.64 -14.24 -2.43
N PHE A 180 13.69 -14.46 -3.22
CA PHE A 180 14.74 -15.46 -2.98
C PHE A 180 14.23 -16.90 -2.91
N GLN A 181 13.09 -17.19 -3.55
CA GLN A 181 12.48 -18.52 -3.60
C GLN A 181 13.15 -19.50 -4.59
N THR A 182 14.37 -19.22 -5.06
CA THR A 182 15.17 -20.19 -5.83
C THR A 182 15.59 -21.38 -4.94
N LYS A 183 14.66 -22.32 -4.82
CA LYS A 183 14.65 -23.74 -4.42
C LYS A 183 15.51 -24.31 -3.28
N GLN A 184 16.45 -23.61 -2.64
CA GLN A 184 17.29 -24.25 -1.60
C GLN A 184 17.59 -23.46 -0.31
N ALA A 185 17.31 -22.16 -0.21
CA ALA A 185 17.99 -21.36 0.83
C ALA A 185 17.23 -21.07 2.14
N LEU A 186 15.90 -21.16 2.23
CA LEU A 186 15.17 -20.40 3.28
C LEU A 186 14.57 -21.19 4.46
N SER A 187 14.62 -22.53 4.50
CA SER A 187 14.02 -23.27 5.63
C SER A 187 14.77 -23.15 6.97
N LYS A 188 15.85 -22.36 7.04
CA LYS A 188 16.71 -22.27 8.24
C LYS A 188 17.23 -20.87 8.61
N VAL A 189 16.78 -19.79 7.97
CA VAL A 189 17.41 -18.48 8.16
C VAL A 189 16.68 -17.65 9.24
N PRO A 190 17.35 -17.26 10.34
CA PRO A 190 16.81 -16.29 11.29
C PRO A 190 16.69 -14.91 10.64
N ARG A 191 15.62 -14.17 10.96
CA ARG A 191 15.33 -12.81 10.47
C ARG A 191 16.60 -11.93 10.52
N PRO A 192 17.14 -11.45 9.38
CA PRO A 192 18.31 -10.58 9.42
C PRO A 192 17.90 -9.16 9.84
N GLN A 193 18.54 -8.64 10.88
CA GLN A 193 18.61 -7.20 11.12
C GLN A 193 19.77 -6.64 10.30
N TRP A 194 19.46 -6.10 9.12
CA TRP A 194 20.48 -5.53 8.24
C TRP A 194 21.01 -4.22 8.83
N LYS A 195 22.33 -4.13 9.00
CA LYS A 195 23.00 -2.84 9.23
C LYS A 195 23.49 -2.29 7.89
N PRO A 196 23.45 -0.95 7.68
CA PRO A 196 24.05 -0.32 6.52
C PRO A 196 25.52 -0.75 6.38
N GLY A 197 25.88 -1.29 5.21
CA GLY A 197 27.24 -1.77 4.89
C GLY A 197 27.45 -3.29 4.95
N SER A 198 26.48 -4.09 5.41
CA SER A 198 26.64 -5.55 5.56
C SER A 198 26.14 -6.39 4.38
N ILE A 199 25.82 -5.77 3.24
CA ILE A 199 25.29 -6.47 2.04
C ILE A 199 26.38 -7.37 1.38
N GLY A 200 27.65 -7.23 1.75
CA GLY A 200 28.73 -8.06 1.19
C GLY A 200 28.96 -9.41 1.89
N ASP A 201 28.63 -9.53 3.18
CA ASP A 201 29.22 -10.58 4.04
C ASP A 201 28.24 -11.68 4.49
N HIS A 202 26.96 -11.61 4.10
CA HIS A 202 26.01 -12.65 4.49
C HIS A 202 26.12 -13.84 3.52
N PRO A 203 26.34 -15.08 3.99
CA PRO A 203 26.58 -16.25 3.12
C PRO A 203 25.39 -16.66 2.25
N TYR A 204 24.21 -16.06 2.49
CA TYR A 204 23.01 -16.22 1.67
C TYR A 204 22.87 -15.14 0.59
N LEU A 205 23.77 -14.15 0.57
CA LEU A 205 23.78 -13.06 -0.40
C LEU A 205 24.49 -13.41 -1.72
N SER A 206 25.17 -14.56 -1.82
CA SER A 206 25.80 -14.97 -3.09
C SER A 206 24.77 -15.10 -4.22
N ASP A 207 23.55 -15.53 -3.88
CA ASP A 207 22.42 -15.60 -4.81
C ASP A 207 21.65 -14.28 -4.91
N LEU A 208 21.53 -13.50 -3.81
CA LEU A 208 20.96 -12.13 -3.88
C LEU A 208 21.80 -11.20 -4.78
N ALA A 209 23.11 -11.40 -4.81
CA ALA A 209 24.01 -10.66 -5.66
C ALA A 209 23.75 -10.96 -7.15
N ALA A 210 22.96 -11.97 -7.51
CA ALA A 210 22.55 -12.22 -8.88
C ALA A 210 21.42 -11.30 -9.35
N SER A 211 20.45 -10.98 -8.48
CA SER A 211 19.29 -10.16 -8.86
C SER A 211 19.69 -8.72 -9.21
N ALA A 212 19.16 -8.21 -10.32
CA ALA A 212 19.52 -6.88 -10.83
C ALA A 212 19.03 -5.76 -9.90
N TRP A 213 17.88 -5.96 -9.24
CA TRP A 213 17.30 -4.99 -8.33
C TRP A 213 18.18 -4.72 -7.11
N VAL A 214 18.82 -5.75 -6.55
CA VAL A 214 19.72 -5.63 -5.40
C VAL A 214 20.94 -4.77 -5.75
N ARG A 215 21.52 -5.01 -6.93
CA ARG A 215 22.71 -4.27 -7.41
C ARG A 215 22.45 -2.78 -7.68
N THR A 216 21.18 -2.42 -7.84
CA THR A 216 20.77 -1.07 -8.22
C THR A 216 20.08 -0.31 -7.09
N LEU A 217 20.01 -0.89 -5.89
CA LEU A 217 19.47 -0.21 -4.71
C LEU A 217 20.19 1.14 -4.48
N PRO A 218 19.46 2.18 -4.08
CA PRO A 218 20.04 3.51 -3.91
C PRO A 218 20.95 3.54 -2.68
N LYS A 219 22.03 4.33 -2.76
CA LYS A 219 22.99 4.49 -1.65
C LYS A 219 22.38 5.10 -0.38
N SER A 220 21.21 5.71 -0.50
CA SER A 220 20.44 6.27 0.61
C SER A 220 19.65 5.23 1.39
N LEU A 221 19.60 3.97 0.94
CA LEU A 221 18.87 2.92 1.63
C LEU A 221 19.54 2.61 2.98
N GLU A 222 18.81 2.84 4.06
CA GLU A 222 19.23 2.64 5.44
C GLU A 222 18.64 1.34 6.01
N GLU A 223 17.44 0.95 5.56
CA GLU A 223 16.70 -0.20 6.06
C GLU A 223 16.11 -1.03 4.91
N LEU A 224 16.46 -2.32 4.89
CA LEU A 224 15.85 -3.34 4.02
C LEU A 224 15.24 -4.42 4.92
N VAL A 225 13.92 -4.61 4.82
CA VAL A 225 13.19 -5.69 5.52
C VAL A 225 12.80 -6.71 4.47
N VAL A 226 13.15 -7.98 4.68
CA VAL A 226 12.85 -9.11 3.79
C VAL A 226 12.36 -10.30 4.61
#